data_AF-A0A957YJN3-F1
#
_entry.id   AF-A0A957YJN3-F1
#
_cell.length_a   1.000
_cell.length_b   1.000
_cell.length_c   1.000
_cell.angle_alpha   90.00
_cell.angle_beta   90.00
_cell.angle_gamma   90.00
#
_symmetry.space_group_name_H-M   'P 1'
#
loop_
_entity.id
_entity.type
_entity.pdbx_description
1 polymer ?
#
loop_
_entity_poly.entity_id
_entity_poly.type
_entity_poly.pdbx_seq_one_letter_code
_entity_poly.pdbx_strand_id
1 'polypeptide(L)'
;MAKLTRKQRETVSEAEVNKVLNKGGKSILKNRTDTDEPKKVQLRIYQDQIEEIDLVRGYRTGSRKVSRHAWIIEAIEEKLEREREEFAVS
;
A
#
# COMPACT_ATOMS: atom_id res chain seq x y z
N MET A 1 -25.24 -28.04 -56.06
CA MET A 1 -25.90 -27.64 -54.79
C MET A 1 -25.02 -28.04 -53.62
N ALA A 2 -24.60 -27.08 -52.78
CA ALA A 2 -24.20 -27.32 -51.39
C ALA A 2 -24.25 -25.96 -50.65
N LYS A 3 -25.17 -25.82 -49.69
CA LYS A 3 -25.36 -24.60 -48.88
C LYS A 3 -24.50 -24.71 -47.62
N LEU A 4 -23.58 -23.78 -47.40
CA LEU A 4 -22.89 -23.64 -46.11
C LEU A 4 -23.85 -23.03 -45.07
N THR A 5 -24.10 -23.74 -43.99
CA THR A 5 -24.93 -23.31 -42.87
C THR A 5 -24.14 -22.44 -41.90
N ARG A 6 -24.62 -21.21 -41.67
CA ARG A 6 -24.04 -20.22 -40.74
C ARG A 6 -24.33 -20.65 -39.30
N LYS A 7 -23.29 -21.07 -38.56
CA LYS A 7 -23.37 -21.44 -37.14
C LYS A 7 -23.87 -20.24 -36.30
N GLN A 8 -25.01 -20.41 -35.64
CA GLN A 8 -25.64 -19.40 -34.77
C GLN A 8 -24.69 -19.04 -33.61
N ARG A 9 -24.53 -17.74 -33.30
CA ARG A 9 -23.89 -17.27 -32.07
C ARG A 9 -24.91 -17.37 -30.94
N GLU A 10 -24.69 -18.26 -29.99
CA GLU A 10 -25.48 -18.35 -28.76
C GLU A 10 -25.35 -17.06 -27.94
N THR A 11 -26.49 -16.58 -27.42
CA THR A 11 -26.57 -15.42 -26.53
C THR A 11 -26.09 -15.82 -25.15
N VAL A 12 -24.81 -15.63 -24.87
CA VAL A 12 -24.20 -15.93 -23.58
C VAL A 12 -24.83 -15.04 -22.49
N SER A 13 -25.30 -15.65 -21.41
CA SER A 13 -25.92 -14.92 -20.29
C SER A 13 -24.87 -14.18 -19.44
N GLU A 14 -25.25 -13.05 -18.82
CA GLU A 14 -24.37 -12.32 -17.89
C GLU A 14 -23.86 -13.20 -16.73
N ALA A 15 -24.65 -14.18 -16.31
CA ALA A 15 -24.24 -15.16 -15.30
C ALA A 15 -23.05 -16.00 -15.76
N GLU A 16 -22.97 -16.30 -17.05
CA GLU A 16 -21.89 -17.08 -17.64
C GLU A 16 -20.63 -16.23 -17.85
N VAL A 17 -20.81 -14.96 -18.22
CA VAL A 17 -19.73 -13.95 -18.22
C VAL A 17 -19.13 -13.82 -16.83
N ASN A 18 -19.95 -13.69 -15.79
CA ASN A 18 -19.49 -13.60 -14.40
C ASN A 18 -18.76 -14.88 -13.95
N LYS A 19 -19.18 -16.05 -14.41
CA LYS A 19 -18.51 -17.32 -14.09
C LYS A 19 -17.14 -17.44 -14.75
N VAL A 20 -16.96 -16.87 -15.94
CA VAL A 20 -15.65 -16.78 -16.62
C VAL A 20 -14.76 -15.75 -15.93
N LEU A 21 -15.29 -14.57 -15.59
CA LEU A 21 -14.56 -13.53 -14.83
C LEU A 21 -14.05 -14.07 -13.49
N ASN A 22 -14.87 -14.84 -12.77
CA ASN A 22 -14.51 -15.39 -11.46
C ASN A 22 -13.59 -16.64 -11.51
N LYS A 23 -13.28 -17.18 -12.70
CA LYS A 23 -12.31 -18.28 -12.85
C LYS A 23 -10.85 -17.80 -12.91
N GLY A 24 -10.61 -16.53 -13.22
CA GLY A 24 -9.28 -15.95 -13.42
C GLY A 24 -8.92 -14.89 -12.39
N GLY A 25 -8.60 -15.31 -11.17
CA GLY A 25 -8.02 -14.42 -10.16
C GLY A 25 -9.02 -13.88 -9.14
N LYS A 26 -8.57 -13.85 -7.88
CA LYS A 26 -9.32 -13.31 -6.73
C LYS A 26 -9.84 -11.92 -7.11
N SER A 27 -11.16 -11.75 -7.05
CA SER A 27 -11.82 -10.44 -7.14
C SER A 27 -11.05 -9.43 -6.27
N ILE A 28 -10.39 -8.47 -6.94
CA ILE A 28 -9.66 -7.35 -6.32
C ILE A 28 -10.64 -6.38 -5.63
N LEU A 29 -11.95 -6.65 -5.72
CA LEU A 29 -13.03 -5.88 -5.13
C LEU A 29 -13.49 -6.47 -3.78
N LYS A 30 -12.63 -7.18 -3.05
CA LYS A 30 -12.86 -7.33 -1.61
C LYS A 30 -12.61 -5.97 -0.96
N ASN A 31 -13.70 -5.24 -0.73
CA ASN A 31 -13.90 -4.22 0.29
C ASN A 31 -12.61 -3.87 1.04
N ARG A 32 -11.88 -2.87 0.56
CA ARG A 32 -10.90 -2.17 1.40
C ARG A 32 -11.70 -1.33 2.39
N THR A 33 -12.25 -1.97 3.42
CA THR A 33 -12.32 -1.32 4.73
C THR A 33 -10.87 -0.99 5.05
N ASP A 34 -10.50 0.27 4.89
CA ASP A 34 -9.19 0.76 5.29
C ASP A 34 -9.18 0.74 6.82
N THR A 35 -8.91 -0.44 7.39
CA THR A 35 -8.71 -0.56 8.82
C THR A 35 -7.40 0.15 9.14
N ASP A 36 -7.40 0.95 10.21
CA ASP A 36 -6.24 1.66 10.73
C ASP A 36 -5.27 0.67 11.42
N GLU A 37 -4.87 -0.34 10.64
CA GLU A 37 -3.94 -1.37 11.05
C GLU A 37 -2.53 -1.03 10.55
N PRO A 38 -1.47 -1.32 11.33
CA PRO A 38 -0.10 -1.12 10.89
C PRO A 38 0.20 -1.86 9.58
N LYS A 39 0.61 -1.11 8.56
CA LYS A 39 1.01 -1.65 7.25
C LYS A 39 2.53 -1.70 7.12
N LYS A 40 3.02 -2.72 6.41
CA LYS A 40 4.45 -2.81 6.08
C LYS A 40 4.77 -1.85 4.94
N VAL A 41 5.78 -1.02 5.13
CA VAL A 41 6.33 -0.14 4.10
C VAL A 41 7.76 -0.61 3.79
N GLN A 42 8.09 -0.72 2.50
CA GLN A 42 9.46 -0.95 2.04
C GLN A 42 10.09 0.40 1.71
N LEU A 43 11.22 0.69 2.34
CA LEU A 43 11.94 1.94 2.16
C LEU A 43 13.32 1.68 1.56
N ARG A 44 13.72 2.50 0.60
CA ARG A 44 15.11 2.57 0.10
C ARG A 44 15.71 3.87 0.61
N ILE A 45 16.78 3.76 1.38
CA ILE A 45 17.56 4.88 1.91
C ILE A 45 19.04 4.59 1.66
N TYR A 46 19.82 5.66 1.56
CA TYR A 46 21.25 5.54 1.36
C TYR A 46 21.96 5.11 2.65
N GLN A 47 23.15 4.53 2.51
CA GLN A 47 23.92 3.99 3.63
C GLN A 47 24.36 5.09 4.60
N ASP A 48 24.77 6.25 4.08
CA ASP A 48 25.13 7.44 4.85
C ASP A 48 23.97 7.90 5.75
N GLN A 49 22.74 7.90 5.23
CA GLN A 49 21.55 8.24 6.02
C GLN A 49 21.29 7.23 7.14
N ILE A 50 21.52 5.93 6.90
CA ILE A 50 21.38 4.90 7.95
C ILE A 50 22.38 5.13 9.08
N GLU A 51 23.63 5.45 8.72
CA GLU A 51 24.70 5.74 9.68
C GLU A 51 24.41 7.00 10.50
N GLU A 52 23.92 8.06 9.84
CA GLU A 52 23.50 9.29 10.50
C GLU A 52 22.36 9.04 11.49
N ILE A 53 21.33 8.27 11.11
CA ILE A 53 20.23 7.90 12.00
C ILE A 53 20.74 7.12 13.22
N ASP A 54 21.65 6.15 13.02
CA ASP A 54 22.21 5.36 14.12
C ASP A 54 23.06 6.20 15.07
N LEU A 55 23.79 7.19 14.55
CA LEU A 55 24.57 8.14 15.32
C LEU A 55 23.69 9.11 16.13
N VAL A 56 22.73 9.79 15.47
CA VAL A 56 21.82 10.75 16.11
C VAL A 56 20.98 10.08 17.19
N ARG A 57 20.44 8.90 16.92
CA ARG A 57 19.67 8.12 17.90
C ARG A 57 20.53 7.69 19.09
N GLY A 58 21.83 7.54 18.90
CA GLY A 58 22.81 7.20 19.94
C GLY A 58 23.01 8.28 21.00
N TYR A 59 22.73 9.55 20.68
CA TYR A 59 22.89 10.67 21.61
C TYR A 59 21.72 10.87 22.57
N ARG A 60 20.58 10.20 22.38
CA ARG A 60 19.43 10.33 23.29
C ARG A 60 19.82 9.83 24.68
N THR A 61 19.87 10.74 25.65
CA THR A 61 20.16 10.45 27.06
C THR A 61 18.96 9.79 27.71
N GLY A 62 19.09 8.51 28.07
CA GLY A 62 18.02 7.72 28.67
C GLY A 62 18.32 6.24 28.58
N SER A 63 17.88 5.45 29.57
CA SER A 63 18.41 4.12 29.85
C SER A 63 18.18 3.05 28.76
N ARG A 64 17.58 3.39 27.61
CA ARG A 64 17.47 2.51 26.44
C ARG A 64 17.54 3.32 25.15
N LYS A 65 18.42 2.90 24.24
CA LYS A 65 18.43 3.40 22.85
C LYS A 65 17.09 3.05 22.19
N VAL A 66 16.43 4.04 21.61
CA VAL A 66 15.22 3.82 20.79
C VAL A 66 15.58 2.90 19.61
N SER A 67 14.64 2.10 19.12
CA SER A 67 14.87 1.29 17.92
C SER A 67 14.90 2.18 16.66
N ARG A 68 15.56 1.75 15.58
CA ARG A 68 15.50 2.46 14.28
C ARG A 68 14.06 2.70 13.85
N HIS A 69 13.21 1.68 13.99
CA HIS A 69 11.82 1.76 13.60
C HIS A 69 11.08 2.86 14.36
N ALA A 70 11.14 2.84 15.69
CA ALA A 70 10.47 3.85 16.51
C ALA A 70 10.99 5.26 16.21
N TRP A 71 12.31 5.42 16.05
CA TRP A 71 12.90 6.70 15.69
C TRP A 71 12.39 7.23 14.34
N ILE A 72 12.27 6.35 13.33
CA ILE A 72 11.75 6.74 12.00
C ILE A 72 10.26 7.12 12.07
N ILE A 73 9.47 6.40 12.86
CA ILE A 73 8.04 6.73 13.04
C ILE A 73 7.90 8.09 13.72
N GLU A 74 8.63 8.35 14.81
CA GLU A 74 8.63 9.65 15.50
C GLU A 74 9.01 10.79 14.53
N ALA A 75 10.03 10.60 13.69
CA ALA A 75 10.45 11.60 12.72
C ALA A 75 9.38 11.88 11.64
N ILE A 76 8.62 10.85 11.23
CA ILE A 76 7.49 11.01 10.30
C ILE A 76 6.37 11.79 10.97
N GLU A 77 6.01 11.46 12.20
CA GLU A 77 4.97 12.17 12.97
C GLU A 77 5.34 13.65 13.15
N GLU A 78 6.58 13.94 13.55
CA GLU A 78 7.08 15.31 13.70
C GLU A 78 7.03 16.11 12.38
N LYS A 79 7.37 15.47 11.25
CA LYS A 79 7.25 16.12 9.95
C LYS A 79 5.78 16.39 9.61
N LEU A 80 4.89 15.41 9.77
CA LEU A 80 3.47 15.58 9.47
C LEU A 80 2.82 16.67 10.32
N GLU A 81 3.18 16.77 11.60
CA GLU A 81 2.66 17.81 12.49
C GLU A 81 3.08 19.21 12.01
N ARG A 82 4.37 19.41 11.72
CA ARG A 82 4.88 20.68 11.19
C ARG A 82 4.18 21.11 9.90
N GLU A 83 3.94 20.17 8.99
CA GLU A 83 3.25 20.47 7.73
C GLU A 83 1.77 20.77 7.95
N ARG A 84 1.09 20.07 8.86
CA ARG A 84 -0.31 20.40 9.22
C ARG A 84 -0.40 21.82 9.75
N GLU A 85 0.52 22.23 10.61
CA GLU A 85 0.57 23.60 11.12
C GLU A 85 0.83 24.62 10.00
N GLU A 86 1.77 24.35 9.10
CA GLU A 86 2.11 25.23 7.97
C GLU A 86 0.94 25.41 6.99
N PHE A 87 0.24 24.33 6.65
CA PHE A 87 -0.89 24.36 5.71
C PHE A 87 -2.24 24.69 6.36
N ALA A 88 -2.39 24.60 7.68
CA ALA A 88 -3.61 25.01 8.37
C ALA A 88 -3.67 26.54 8.60
N VAL A 89 -2.53 27.23 8.53
CA VAL A 89 -2.42 28.68 8.69
C VAL A 89 -2.44 29.42 7.34
N SER A 90 -2.54 28.69 6.22
CA SER A 90 -2.65 29.22 4.85
C SER A 90 -4.07 29.08 4.30
#